data_AF-H9FGD0-F1
#
_entry.id   AF-H9FGD0-F1
#
_cell.length_a   1.000
_cell.length_b   1.000
_cell.length_c   1.000
_cell.angle_alpha   90.00
_cell.angle_beta   90.00
_cell.angle_gamma   90.00
#
_symmetry.space_group_name_H-M   'P 1'
#
loop_
_entity.id
_entity.type
_entity.pdbx_description
1 polymer ?
#
loop_
_entity_poly.entity_id
_entity_poly.type
_entity_poly.pdbx_seq_one_letter_code
_entity_poly.pdbx_strand_id
1 'polypeptide(L)'
;QNRQNGEVLGWPEYQWRPPLPDNYPEGIDLVTDEAEASKFVEEYDRTSQVVWNEYAEANWNYNTNITTETSKILLQKNMQIANHTLKYGTQARRFDVNHFQNTTIKRIIKKVQDLERAALPAQELEEYNKILLDMETTYSVATVCHTNGSCLQLEPDLTNVMATSRKYEELLWAWEGWRDKAGRAILQFYPKYVELINQAARLNGYVDAGDSWRSMYETPSLEQDLERLFQELQPLYLNLHAYVRRALHRHYGAQHINLEGPIPA
;
A
#
# COMPACT_ATOMS: atom_id res chain seq x y z
N GLN A 1 -5.72 66.68 25.81
CA GLN A 1 -4.53 65.80 25.78
C GLN A 1 -4.75 64.58 24.89
N ASN A 2 -5.67 63.65 25.16
CA ASN A 2 -5.78 62.43 24.32
C ASN A 2 -6.22 62.69 22.86
N ARG A 3 -7.06 63.69 22.58
CA ARG A 3 -7.35 64.14 21.18
C ARG A 3 -6.21 64.91 20.50
N GLN A 4 -5.27 65.46 21.26
CA GLN A 4 -4.09 66.14 20.70
C GLN A 4 -2.99 65.14 20.29
N ASN A 5 -3.00 63.93 20.87
CA ASN A 5 -1.97 62.91 20.65
C ASN A 5 -2.39 61.80 19.66
N GLY A 6 -3.59 61.86 19.08
CA GLY A 6 -4.06 60.84 18.13
C GLY A 6 -4.34 59.46 18.75
N GLU A 7 -4.48 59.37 20.08
CA GLU A 7 -4.70 58.10 20.77
C GLU A 7 -6.19 57.71 20.74
N VAL A 8 -6.46 56.51 20.24
CA VAL A 8 -7.79 55.88 20.21
C VAL A 8 -8.05 55.22 21.56
N LEU A 9 -9.18 55.54 22.20
CA LEU A 9 -9.66 54.85 23.40
C LEU A 9 -10.13 53.44 23.01
N GLY A 10 -9.25 52.46 23.24
CA GLY A 10 -9.53 51.04 22.99
C GLY A 10 -8.48 50.40 22.10
N TRP A 11 -8.02 49.21 22.48
CA TRP A 11 -7.10 48.39 21.69
C TRP A 11 -7.75 48.00 20.35
N PRO A 12 -7.18 48.36 19.20
CA PRO A 12 -7.68 47.92 17.90
C PRO A 12 -7.02 46.57 17.53
N GLU A 13 -6.96 45.60 18.44
CA GLU A 13 -6.22 44.36 18.19
C GLU A 13 -6.90 43.15 18.85
N TYR A 14 -7.84 42.53 18.14
CA TYR A 14 -8.20 41.12 18.37
C TYR A 14 -7.16 40.14 17.79
N GLN A 15 -5.98 40.62 17.38
CA GLN A 15 -4.93 39.81 16.75
C GLN A 15 -3.54 40.02 17.36
N TRP A 16 -3.45 40.59 18.56
CA TRP A 16 -2.17 40.55 19.28
C TRP A 16 -1.94 39.14 19.85
N ARG A 17 -0.91 38.44 19.35
CA ARG A 17 -0.35 37.25 20.00
C ARG A 17 1.07 37.57 20.46
N PRO A 18 1.45 37.27 21.71
CA PRO A 18 2.82 37.48 22.18
C PRO A 18 3.79 36.61 21.36
N PRO A 19 5.03 37.06 21.13
CA PRO A 19 6.05 36.25 20.49
C PRO A 19 6.33 35.00 21.33
N LEU A 20 6.32 33.84 20.68
CA LEU A 20 6.56 32.54 21.31
C LEU A 20 8.07 32.38 21.61
N PRO A 21 8.46 32.06 22.85
CA PRO A 21 9.83 31.67 23.20
C PRO A 21 10.34 30.48 22.39
N ASP A 22 11.64 30.42 22.10
CA ASP A 22 12.29 29.33 21.34
C ASP A 22 12.11 27.91 21.92
N ASN A 23 11.62 27.80 23.18
CA ASN A 23 11.39 26.54 23.89
C ASN A 23 9.89 26.24 24.13
N TYR A 24 8.98 26.80 23.31
CA TYR A 24 7.55 26.54 23.45
C TYR A 24 7.18 25.14 22.94
N PRO A 25 6.39 24.33 23.69
CA PRO A 25 6.00 23.01 23.24
C PRO A 25 5.10 23.10 21.99
N GLU A 26 5.47 22.37 20.94
CA GLU A 26 4.61 22.16 19.78
C GLU A 26 3.30 21.48 20.24
N GLY A 27 2.13 22.03 19.88
CA GLY A 27 0.84 21.37 20.13
C GLY A 27 -0.28 22.18 20.83
N ILE A 28 -0.08 23.47 21.13
CA ILE A 28 -1.10 24.28 21.85
C ILE A 28 -2.31 24.67 20.96
N ASP A 29 -2.21 24.50 19.64
CA ASP A 29 -3.32 24.74 18.69
C ASP A 29 -4.06 23.43 18.29
N LEU A 30 -3.79 22.30 18.95
CA LEU A 30 -4.47 21.03 18.65
C LEU A 30 -5.86 20.97 19.30
N VAL A 31 -6.84 20.47 18.55
CA VAL A 31 -8.22 20.33 19.00
C VAL A 31 -8.34 19.15 19.96
N THR A 32 -8.84 19.42 21.16
CA THR A 32 -9.09 18.41 22.21
C THR A 32 -10.59 18.24 22.52
N ASP A 33 -11.48 18.97 21.85
CA ASP A 33 -12.93 18.85 22.05
C ASP A 33 -13.48 17.58 21.37
N GLU A 34 -14.06 16.68 22.17
CA GLU A 34 -14.65 15.43 21.69
C GLU A 34 -15.93 15.65 20.87
N ALA A 35 -16.68 16.74 21.11
CA ALA A 35 -17.87 17.03 20.32
C ALA A 35 -17.50 17.39 18.87
N GLU A 36 -16.43 18.17 18.71
CA GLU A 36 -15.86 18.48 17.39
C GLU A 36 -15.29 17.22 16.71
N ALA A 37 -14.60 16.37 17.47
CA ALA A 37 -14.09 15.09 16.99
C ALA A 37 -15.20 14.13 16.52
N SER A 38 -16.31 14.05 17.25
CA SER A 38 -17.48 13.24 16.87
C SER A 38 -18.08 13.73 15.55
N LYS A 39 -18.30 15.04 15.43
CA LYS A 39 -18.82 15.66 14.20
C LYS A 39 -17.89 15.44 13.01
N PHE A 40 -16.58 15.54 13.23
CA PHE A 40 -15.58 15.25 12.20
C PHE A 40 -15.67 13.80 11.69
N VAL A 41 -15.77 12.84 12.61
CA VAL A 41 -15.89 11.41 12.24
C VAL A 41 -17.18 11.12 11.47
N GLU A 42 -18.31 11.70 11.87
CA GLU A 42 -19.58 11.57 11.16
C GLU A 42 -19.52 12.14 9.73
N GLU A 43 -18.90 13.30 9.55
CA GLU A 43 -18.72 13.91 8.22
C GLU A 43 -17.75 13.11 7.35
N TYR A 44 -16.66 12.63 7.95
CA TYR A 44 -15.69 11.75 7.30
C TYR A 44 -16.38 10.48 6.80
N ASP A 45 -17.15 9.78 7.64
CA ASP A 45 -17.85 8.55 7.26
C ASP A 45 -18.81 8.78 6.08
N ARG A 46 -19.71 9.76 6.20
CA ARG A 46 -20.71 10.07 5.15
C ARG A 46 -20.06 10.38 3.80
N THR A 47 -18.99 11.15 3.79
CA THR A 47 -18.32 11.53 2.54
C THR A 47 -17.40 10.45 2.00
N SER A 48 -16.75 9.67 2.88
CA SER A 48 -15.91 8.54 2.48
C SER A 48 -16.72 7.47 1.76
N GLN A 49 -17.92 7.14 2.26
CA GLN A 49 -18.79 6.15 1.61
C GLN A 49 -19.08 6.49 0.14
N VAL A 50 -19.36 7.76 -0.17
CA VAL A 50 -19.63 8.20 -1.54
C VAL A 50 -18.37 8.09 -2.41
N VAL A 51 -17.25 8.69 -1.96
CA VAL A 51 -16.02 8.73 -2.76
C VAL A 51 -15.42 7.33 -2.95
N TRP A 52 -15.48 6.48 -1.93
CA TRP A 52 -14.97 5.12 -1.99
C TRP A 52 -15.82 4.22 -2.87
N ASN A 53 -17.15 4.41 -2.88
CA ASN A 53 -18.03 3.69 -3.79
C ASN A 53 -17.72 4.02 -5.26
N GLU A 54 -17.60 5.31 -5.60
CA GLU A 54 -17.25 5.74 -6.95
C GLU A 54 -15.86 5.25 -7.39
N TYR A 55 -14.88 5.25 -6.47
CA TYR A 55 -13.55 4.69 -6.73
C TYR A 55 -13.62 3.18 -6.97
N ALA A 56 -14.34 2.44 -6.12
CA ALA A 56 -14.47 0.99 -6.23
C ALA A 56 -15.13 0.57 -7.55
N GLU A 57 -16.15 1.31 -8.01
CA GLU A 57 -16.80 1.05 -9.30
C GLU A 57 -15.83 1.26 -10.48
N ALA A 58 -15.06 2.37 -10.47
CA ALA A 58 -14.05 2.60 -11.51
C ALA A 58 -12.94 1.54 -11.50
N ASN A 59 -12.50 1.13 -10.31
CA ASN A 59 -11.48 0.08 -10.14
C ASN A 59 -11.98 -1.27 -10.63
N TRP A 60 -13.23 -1.62 -10.32
CA TRP A 60 -13.88 -2.84 -10.80
C TRP A 60 -14.02 -2.85 -12.33
N ASN A 61 -14.46 -1.73 -12.92
CA ASN A 61 -14.61 -1.59 -14.37
C ASN A 61 -13.29 -1.77 -15.11
N TYR A 62 -12.18 -1.27 -14.56
CA TYR A 62 -10.85 -1.51 -15.11
C TYR A 62 -10.42 -2.98 -14.97
N ASN A 63 -10.57 -3.56 -13.78
CA ASN A 63 -10.19 -4.96 -13.50
C ASN A 63 -10.96 -5.97 -14.36
N THR A 64 -12.22 -5.68 -14.69
CA THR A 64 -13.07 -6.54 -15.52
C THR A 64 -13.02 -6.19 -17.02
N ASN A 65 -12.46 -5.04 -17.38
CA ASN A 65 -12.32 -4.60 -18.76
C ASN A 65 -11.14 -3.62 -18.92
N ILE A 66 -9.93 -4.17 -19.13
CA ILE A 66 -8.70 -3.40 -19.27
C ILE A 66 -8.68 -2.69 -20.63
N THR A 67 -8.91 -1.37 -20.62
CA THR A 67 -8.89 -0.51 -21.81
C THR A 67 -8.23 0.83 -21.48
N THR A 68 -7.84 1.60 -22.50
CA THR A 68 -7.31 2.97 -22.31
C THR A 68 -8.33 3.88 -21.62
N GLU A 69 -9.62 3.70 -21.91
CA GLU A 69 -10.69 4.50 -21.32
C GLU A 69 -10.86 4.20 -19.83
N THR A 70 -11.01 2.92 -19.47
CA THR A 70 -11.17 2.49 -18.07
C THR A 70 -9.92 2.82 -17.24
N SER A 71 -8.73 2.70 -17.82
CA SER A 71 -7.46 3.13 -17.21
C SER A 71 -7.46 4.62 -16.86
N LYS A 72 -7.87 5.47 -17.81
CA LYS A 72 -7.93 6.93 -17.61
C LYS A 72 -8.94 7.31 -16.53
N ILE A 73 -10.12 6.68 -16.54
CA ILE A 73 -11.16 6.91 -15.53
C ILE A 73 -10.64 6.52 -14.15
N LEU A 74 -9.98 5.37 -14.02
CA LEU A 74 -9.40 4.92 -12.75
C LEU A 74 -8.33 5.88 -12.22
N LEU A 75 -7.41 6.37 -13.06
CA LEU A 75 -6.42 7.37 -12.65
C LEU A 75 -7.07 8.68 -12.20
N GLN A 76 -8.15 9.12 -12.85
CA GLN A 76 -8.92 10.29 -12.41
C GLN A 76 -9.58 10.07 -11.05
N LYS A 77 -10.19 8.89 -10.82
CA LYS A 77 -10.79 8.55 -9.52
C LYS A 77 -9.74 8.39 -8.42
N ASN A 78 -8.55 7.90 -8.73
CA ASN A 78 -7.41 7.90 -7.81
C ASN A 78 -7.04 9.31 -7.30
N MET A 79 -7.09 10.32 -8.18
CA MET A 79 -6.85 11.71 -7.75
C MET A 79 -8.01 12.27 -6.89
N GLN A 80 -9.25 11.87 -7.18
CA GLN A 80 -10.42 12.31 -6.39
C GLN A 80 -10.38 11.74 -4.97
N ILE A 81 -10.12 10.43 -4.82
CA ILE A 81 -9.99 9.81 -3.51
C ILE A 81 -8.77 10.36 -2.75
N ALA A 82 -7.63 10.58 -3.42
CA ALA A 82 -6.46 11.17 -2.77
C ALA A 82 -6.69 12.59 -2.27
N ASN A 83 -7.45 13.42 -3.00
CA ASN A 83 -7.82 14.76 -2.54
C ASN A 83 -8.74 14.71 -1.31
N HIS A 84 -9.69 13.78 -1.28
CA HIS A 84 -10.53 13.53 -0.11
C HIS A 84 -9.67 13.09 1.09
N THR A 85 -8.79 12.10 0.90
CA THR A 85 -7.86 11.62 1.93
C THR A 85 -6.95 12.73 2.45
N LEU A 86 -6.39 13.57 1.57
CA LEU A 86 -5.54 14.69 1.96
C LEU A 86 -6.32 15.72 2.78
N LYS A 87 -7.54 16.09 2.34
CA LYS A 87 -8.41 17.03 3.05
C LYS A 87 -8.73 16.54 4.46
N TYR A 88 -9.24 15.32 4.61
CA TYR A 88 -9.65 14.80 5.91
C TYR A 88 -8.47 14.38 6.77
N GLY A 89 -7.39 13.84 6.21
CA GLY A 89 -6.18 13.50 6.94
C GLY A 89 -5.47 14.73 7.51
N THR A 90 -5.41 15.82 6.74
CA THR A 90 -4.85 17.10 7.24
C THR A 90 -5.69 17.68 8.39
N GLN A 91 -7.01 17.54 8.33
CA GLN A 91 -7.89 17.93 9.44
C GLN A 91 -7.72 17.00 10.64
N ALA A 92 -7.66 15.68 10.42
CA ALA A 92 -7.45 14.67 11.46
C ALA A 92 -6.15 14.90 12.25
N ARG A 93 -5.08 15.34 11.58
CA ARG A 93 -3.78 15.67 12.20
C ARG A 93 -3.84 16.87 13.15
N ARG A 94 -4.92 17.66 13.16
CA ARG A 94 -5.13 18.76 14.11
C ARG A 94 -5.72 18.31 15.44
N PHE A 95 -6.20 17.07 15.54
CA PHE A 95 -6.75 16.54 16.80
C PHE A 95 -5.66 15.86 17.63
N ASP A 96 -5.58 16.20 18.92
CA ASP A 96 -4.73 15.46 19.85
C ASP A 96 -5.48 14.26 20.43
N VAL A 97 -5.31 13.12 19.76
CA VAL A 97 -5.95 11.85 20.10
C VAL A 97 -5.58 11.29 21.48
N ASN A 98 -4.53 11.81 22.13
CA ASN A 98 -4.13 11.33 23.46
C ASN A 98 -5.10 11.75 24.56
N HIS A 99 -5.81 12.87 24.36
CA HIS A 99 -6.71 13.46 25.34
C HIS A 99 -8.16 12.95 25.25
N PHE A 100 -8.50 12.18 24.21
CA PHE A 100 -9.83 11.59 24.05
C PHE A 100 -10.06 10.40 24.97
N GLN A 101 -11.18 10.44 25.68
CA GLN A 101 -11.77 9.37 26.48
C GLN A 101 -12.49 8.35 25.59
N ASN A 102 -13.17 8.80 24.52
CA ASN A 102 -13.83 7.89 23.60
C ASN A 102 -12.82 7.14 22.73
N THR A 103 -12.58 5.87 23.09
CA THR A 103 -11.58 5.01 22.41
C THR A 103 -11.91 4.75 20.94
N THR A 104 -13.19 4.75 20.56
CA THR A 104 -13.61 4.53 19.17
C THR A 104 -13.27 5.73 18.29
N ILE A 105 -13.63 6.94 18.74
CA ILE A 105 -13.29 8.19 18.03
C ILE A 105 -11.77 8.35 17.95
N LYS A 106 -11.07 8.08 19.06
CA LYS A 106 -9.61 8.05 19.11
C LYS A 106 -9.01 7.13 18.04
N ARG A 107 -9.50 5.90 17.93
CA ARG A 107 -9.01 4.90 16.95
C ARG A 107 -9.28 5.35 15.51
N ILE A 108 -10.47 5.87 15.22
CA ILE A 108 -10.83 6.33 13.87
C ILE A 108 -9.95 7.51 13.46
N ILE A 109 -9.85 8.55 14.30
CA ILE A 109 -9.05 9.74 13.98
C ILE A 109 -7.58 9.35 13.81
N LYS A 110 -7.04 8.51 14.69
CA LYS A 110 -5.65 8.02 14.55
C LYS A 110 -5.42 7.32 13.21
N LYS A 111 -6.40 6.57 12.71
CA LYS A 111 -6.32 5.93 11.39
C LYS A 111 -6.42 6.93 10.23
N VAL A 112 -7.26 7.96 10.34
CA VAL A 112 -7.43 8.99 9.29
C VAL A 112 -6.23 9.94 9.22
N GLN A 113 -5.43 10.05 10.30
CA GLN A 113 -4.17 10.81 10.29
C GLN A 113 -3.09 10.25 9.36
N ASP A 114 -3.23 8.98 8.95
CA ASP A 114 -2.41 8.34 7.93
C ASP A 114 -3.03 8.59 6.54
N LEU A 115 -2.33 9.35 5.71
CA LEU A 115 -2.76 9.72 4.36
C LEU A 115 -2.32 8.70 3.32
N GLU A 116 -1.54 7.69 3.71
CA GLU A 116 -0.90 6.74 2.79
C GLU A 116 -0.18 7.49 1.64
N ARG A 117 -0.42 7.07 0.39
CA ARG A 117 0.11 7.71 -0.82
C ARG A 117 -0.37 9.14 -1.04
N ALA A 118 -1.51 9.56 -0.46
CA ALA A 118 -2.03 10.92 -0.62
C ALA A 118 -1.17 11.98 0.12
N ALA A 119 -0.20 11.54 0.93
CA ALA A 119 0.82 12.42 1.49
C ALA A 119 1.84 12.90 0.46
N LEU A 120 1.98 12.20 -0.68
CA LEU A 120 2.93 12.57 -1.74
C LEU A 120 2.53 13.90 -2.40
N PRO A 121 3.51 14.71 -2.85
CA PRO A 121 3.28 15.81 -3.78
C PRO A 121 2.49 15.35 -5.02
N ALA A 122 1.68 16.25 -5.60
CA ALA A 122 0.75 15.89 -6.67
C ALA A 122 1.40 15.20 -7.88
N GLN A 123 2.58 15.65 -8.30
CA GLN A 123 3.32 15.06 -9.42
C GLN A 123 3.78 13.63 -9.10
N GLU A 124 4.31 13.40 -7.90
CA GLU A 124 4.79 12.10 -7.45
C GLU A 124 3.63 11.13 -7.18
N LEU A 125 2.49 11.63 -6.71
CA LEU A 125 1.26 10.86 -6.57
C LEU A 125 0.73 10.38 -7.92
N GLU A 126 0.73 11.25 -8.94
CA GLU A 126 0.35 10.89 -10.30
C GLU A 126 1.30 9.82 -10.87
N GLU A 127 2.61 10.02 -10.70
CA GLU A 127 3.63 9.04 -11.10
C GLU A 127 3.43 7.69 -10.39
N TYR A 128 3.21 7.69 -9.07
CA TYR A 128 2.96 6.48 -8.28
C TYR A 128 1.74 5.70 -8.78
N ASN A 129 0.61 6.40 -8.97
CA ASN A 129 -0.64 5.77 -9.42
C ASN A 129 -0.47 5.20 -10.84
N LYS A 130 0.25 5.91 -11.71
CA LYS A 130 0.57 5.43 -13.06
C LYS A 130 1.46 4.19 -13.02
N ILE A 131 2.52 4.19 -12.21
CA ILE A 131 3.42 3.05 -12.05
C ILE A 131 2.66 1.81 -11.56
N LEU A 132 1.79 1.96 -10.56
CA LEU A 132 0.96 0.85 -10.08
C LEU A 132 0.10 0.25 -11.19
N LEU A 133 -0.61 1.12 -11.92
CA LEU A 133 -1.49 0.69 -13.02
C LEU A 133 -0.71 0.04 -14.16
N ASP A 134 0.46 0.59 -14.51
CA ASP A 134 1.33 0.05 -15.55
C ASP A 134 1.89 -1.33 -15.14
N MET A 135 2.28 -1.52 -13.87
CA MET A 135 2.71 -2.83 -13.35
C MET A 135 1.57 -3.85 -13.36
N GLU A 136 0.37 -3.47 -12.90
CA GLU A 136 -0.82 -4.33 -12.88
C GLU A 136 -1.24 -4.74 -14.30
N THR A 137 -1.26 -3.78 -15.23
CA THR A 137 -1.53 -4.04 -16.66
C THR A 137 -0.49 -5.00 -17.22
N THR A 138 0.80 -4.69 -17.02
CA THR A 138 1.93 -5.46 -17.58
C THR A 138 1.86 -6.91 -17.12
N TYR A 139 1.54 -7.16 -15.86
CA TYR A 139 1.38 -8.51 -15.34
C TYR A 139 0.14 -9.21 -15.94
N SER A 140 -1.02 -8.56 -15.92
CA SER A 140 -2.29 -9.16 -16.34
C SER A 140 -2.38 -9.50 -17.83
N VAL A 141 -1.69 -8.74 -18.69
CA VAL A 141 -1.70 -8.97 -20.15
C VAL A 141 -0.51 -9.78 -20.66
N ALA A 142 0.43 -10.15 -19.79
CA ALA A 142 1.61 -10.91 -20.18
C ALA A 142 1.21 -12.30 -20.73
N THR A 143 1.88 -12.71 -21.81
CA THR A 143 1.71 -14.02 -22.42
C THR A 143 3.05 -14.65 -22.74
N VAL A 144 3.08 -15.99 -22.70
CA VAL A 144 4.27 -16.78 -23.05
C VAL A 144 3.97 -17.56 -24.32
N CYS A 145 4.75 -17.31 -25.37
CA CYS A 145 4.50 -17.88 -26.68
C CYS A 145 5.47 -19.02 -27.01
N HIS A 146 4.93 -20.09 -27.57
CA HIS A 146 5.71 -21.14 -28.21
C HIS A 146 6.29 -20.65 -29.54
N THR A 147 7.36 -21.29 -30.00
CA THR A 147 8.03 -20.99 -31.29
C THR A 147 7.14 -21.21 -32.51
N ASN A 148 6.11 -22.06 -32.38
CA ASN A 148 5.11 -22.32 -33.42
C ASN A 148 3.95 -21.29 -33.44
N GLY A 149 3.96 -20.32 -32.52
CA GLY A 149 3.06 -19.16 -32.54
C GLY A 149 1.88 -19.18 -31.55
N SER A 150 1.65 -20.25 -30.78
CA SER A 150 0.60 -20.22 -29.74
C SER A 150 1.10 -19.49 -28.49
N CYS A 151 0.30 -18.53 -28.00
CA CYS A 151 0.59 -17.78 -26.78
C CYS A 151 -0.36 -18.18 -25.66
N LEU A 152 0.20 -18.45 -24.48
CA LEU A 152 -0.52 -18.87 -23.29
C LEU A 152 -0.57 -17.72 -22.28
N GLN A 153 -1.73 -17.53 -21.65
CA GLN A 153 -1.90 -16.61 -20.52
C GLN A 153 -1.53 -17.31 -19.21
N LEU A 154 -1.32 -16.54 -18.13
CA LEU A 154 -1.09 -17.15 -16.81
C LEU A 154 -2.26 -18.03 -16.40
N GLU A 155 -3.47 -17.47 -16.45
CA GLU A 155 -4.72 -18.16 -16.16
C GLU A 155 -5.57 -18.26 -17.43
N PRO A 156 -6.12 -19.45 -17.75
CA PRO A 156 -5.93 -20.73 -17.05
C PRO A 156 -4.68 -21.50 -17.52
N ASP A 157 -4.01 -21.07 -18.59
CA ASP A 157 -3.14 -21.93 -19.39
C ASP A 157 -1.85 -22.35 -18.67
N LEU A 158 -0.99 -21.39 -18.31
CA LEU A 158 0.30 -21.70 -17.66
C LEU A 158 0.07 -22.33 -16.28
N THR A 159 -0.96 -21.89 -15.56
CA THR A 159 -1.39 -22.53 -14.30
C THR A 159 -1.74 -24.01 -14.51
N ASN A 160 -2.48 -24.33 -15.58
CA ASN A 160 -2.81 -25.72 -15.92
C ASN A 160 -1.56 -26.53 -16.31
N VAL A 161 -0.62 -25.95 -17.07
CA VAL A 161 0.67 -26.59 -17.40
C VAL A 161 1.46 -26.90 -16.13
N MET A 162 1.63 -25.93 -15.23
CA MET A 162 2.38 -26.10 -13.97
C MET A 162 1.71 -27.13 -13.03
N ALA A 163 0.39 -27.23 -13.04
CA ALA A 163 -0.35 -28.16 -12.19
C ALA A 163 -0.30 -29.61 -12.72
N THR A 164 -0.46 -29.79 -14.03
CA THR A 164 -0.75 -31.11 -14.64
C THR A 164 0.42 -31.74 -15.37
N SER A 165 1.35 -30.94 -15.93
CA SER A 165 2.49 -31.50 -16.64
C SER A 165 3.42 -32.26 -15.70
N ARG A 166 4.01 -33.33 -16.23
CA ARG A 166 5.00 -34.19 -15.56
C ARG A 166 6.29 -34.29 -16.35
N LYS A 167 6.49 -33.40 -17.33
CA LYS A 167 7.69 -33.29 -18.16
C LYS A 167 8.54 -32.12 -17.67
N TYR A 168 9.82 -32.37 -17.37
CA TYR A 168 10.72 -31.37 -16.81
C TYR A 168 10.84 -30.13 -17.73
N GLU A 169 11.15 -30.34 -19.01
CA GLU A 169 11.37 -29.26 -19.98
C GLU A 169 10.12 -28.40 -20.24
N GLU A 170 8.92 -28.97 -20.13
CA GLU A 170 7.67 -28.23 -20.32
C GLU A 170 7.40 -27.31 -19.13
N LEU A 171 7.66 -27.79 -17.91
CA LEU A 171 7.58 -26.98 -16.68
C LEU A 171 8.65 -25.89 -16.68
N LEU A 172 9.87 -26.21 -17.11
CA LEU A 172 10.96 -25.24 -17.23
C LEU A 172 10.59 -24.12 -18.21
N TRP A 173 10.10 -24.47 -19.41
CA TRP A 173 9.67 -23.50 -20.41
C TRP A 173 8.58 -22.55 -19.87
N ALA A 174 7.57 -23.09 -19.17
CA ALA A 174 6.50 -22.27 -18.60
C ALA A 174 7.02 -21.36 -17.47
N TRP A 175 7.84 -21.91 -16.57
CA TRP A 175 8.39 -21.20 -15.40
C TRP A 175 9.34 -20.08 -15.80
N GLU A 176 10.27 -20.35 -16.72
CA GLU A 176 11.26 -19.40 -17.23
C GLU A 176 10.58 -18.39 -18.13
N GLY A 177 9.76 -18.85 -19.08
CA GLY A 177 9.02 -18.00 -20.00
C GLY A 177 8.14 -16.97 -19.28
N TRP A 178 7.45 -17.38 -18.21
CA TRP A 178 6.65 -16.43 -17.41
C TRP A 178 7.51 -15.35 -16.75
N ARG A 179 8.65 -15.73 -16.17
CA ARG A 179 9.59 -14.79 -15.53
C ARG A 179 10.25 -13.86 -16.54
N ASP A 180 10.53 -14.34 -17.73
CA ASP A 180 11.09 -13.54 -18.82
C ASP A 180 10.09 -12.51 -19.36
N LYS A 181 8.82 -12.89 -19.49
CA LYS A 181 7.78 -12.02 -20.07
C LYS A 181 7.16 -11.07 -19.06
N ALA A 182 6.76 -11.57 -17.88
CA ALA A 182 6.19 -10.74 -16.83
C ALA A 182 7.28 -10.12 -15.95
N GLY A 183 8.13 -10.94 -15.35
CA GLY A 183 9.12 -10.49 -14.35
C GLY A 183 10.07 -9.41 -14.87
N ARG A 184 10.69 -9.62 -16.04
CA ARG A 184 11.62 -8.63 -16.63
C ARG A 184 10.91 -7.33 -17.04
N ALA A 185 9.66 -7.40 -17.47
CA ALA A 185 8.89 -6.22 -17.87
C ALA A 185 8.53 -5.32 -16.68
N ILE A 186 8.37 -5.91 -15.48
CA ILE A 186 8.11 -5.16 -14.23
C ILE A 186 9.35 -4.43 -13.70
N LEU A 187 10.55 -4.97 -13.95
CA LEU A 187 11.80 -4.47 -13.36
C LEU A 187 12.04 -2.97 -13.57
N GLN A 188 11.61 -2.41 -14.71
CA GLN A 188 11.80 -0.99 -15.02
C GLN A 188 11.00 -0.05 -14.08
N PHE A 189 9.90 -0.54 -13.50
CA PHE A 189 9.00 0.26 -12.65
C PHE A 189 9.34 0.12 -11.18
N TYR A 190 9.81 -1.07 -10.78
CA TYR A 190 9.93 -1.46 -9.38
C TYR A 190 10.84 -0.56 -8.52
N PRO A 191 12.01 -0.08 -8.98
CA PRO A 191 12.85 0.82 -8.20
C PRO A 191 12.14 2.14 -7.85
N LYS A 192 11.47 2.76 -8.84
CA LYS A 192 10.75 4.02 -8.63
C LYS A 192 9.50 3.82 -7.76
N TYR A 193 8.82 2.69 -7.92
CA TYR A 193 7.74 2.27 -7.01
C TYR A 193 8.22 2.21 -5.55
N VAL A 194 9.35 1.53 -5.29
CA VAL A 194 9.94 1.40 -3.94
C VAL A 194 10.35 2.75 -3.36
N GLU A 195 10.90 3.65 -4.19
CA GLU A 195 11.23 5.01 -3.79
C GLU A 195 10.00 5.78 -3.30
N LEU A 196 8.95 5.83 -4.13
CA LEU A 196 7.73 6.60 -3.88
C LEU A 196 6.91 6.03 -2.71
N ILE A 197 6.78 4.71 -2.59
CA ILE A 197 6.03 4.11 -1.49
C ILE A 197 6.74 4.33 -0.14
N ASN A 198 8.07 4.29 -0.11
CA ASN A 198 8.83 4.60 1.09
C ASN A 198 8.78 6.09 1.43
N GLN A 199 8.75 6.97 0.44
CA GLN A 199 8.56 8.40 0.68
C GLN A 199 7.18 8.68 1.29
N ALA A 200 6.12 8.07 0.75
CA ALA A 200 4.78 8.16 1.32
C ALA A 200 4.73 7.67 2.78
N ALA A 201 5.39 6.54 3.08
CA ALA A 201 5.47 6.02 4.44
C ALA A 201 6.15 6.99 5.41
N ARG A 202 7.28 7.58 5.00
CA ARG A 202 8.00 8.59 5.80
C ARG A 202 7.19 9.86 6.05
N LEU A 203 6.42 10.33 5.07
CA LEU A 203 5.52 11.48 5.22
C LEU A 203 4.33 11.21 6.17
N ASN A 204 4.09 9.95 6.50
CA ASN A 204 3.09 9.51 7.49
C ASN A 204 3.71 9.09 8.83
N GLY A 205 5.03 9.22 9.01
CA GLY A 205 5.72 8.99 10.28
C GLY A 205 6.27 7.57 10.48
N TYR A 206 6.26 6.72 9.45
CA TYR A 206 6.95 5.42 9.46
C TYR A 206 8.38 5.52 8.92
N VAL A 207 9.22 4.51 9.18
CA VAL A 207 10.58 4.50 8.63
C VAL A 207 10.63 4.08 7.15
N ASP A 208 9.76 3.15 6.77
CA ASP A 208 9.62 2.60 5.42
C ASP A 208 8.22 2.00 5.20
N ALA A 209 7.92 1.57 3.98
CA ALA A 209 6.63 0.98 3.63
C ALA A 209 6.38 -0.36 4.36
N GLY A 210 7.43 -1.12 4.69
CA GLY A 210 7.30 -2.36 5.44
C GLY A 210 6.88 -2.11 6.90
N ASP A 211 7.43 -1.07 7.53
CA ASP A 211 7.01 -0.60 8.85
C ASP A 211 5.54 -0.17 8.85
N SER A 212 5.13 0.61 7.84
CA SER A 212 3.72 0.97 7.62
C SER A 212 2.81 -0.26 7.49
N TRP A 213 3.22 -1.28 6.74
CA TRP A 213 2.42 -2.50 6.59
C TRP A 213 2.33 -3.32 7.88
N ARG A 214 3.44 -3.46 8.62
CA ARG A 214 3.47 -4.21 9.89
C ARG A 214 2.63 -3.51 10.97
N SER A 215 2.50 -2.19 10.92
CA SER A 215 1.71 -1.41 11.89
C SER A 215 0.22 -1.82 11.94
N MET A 216 -0.32 -2.36 10.84
CA MET A 216 -1.70 -2.85 10.74
C MET A 216 -2.03 -3.95 11.75
N TYR A 217 -1.03 -4.69 12.24
CA TYR A 217 -1.19 -5.73 13.26
C TYR A 217 -1.16 -5.17 14.68
N GLU A 218 -0.76 -3.91 14.88
CA GLU A 218 -0.61 -3.26 16.19
C GLU A 218 0.16 -4.12 17.22
N THR A 219 1.13 -4.92 16.72
CA THR A 219 1.84 -5.95 17.50
C THR A 219 3.35 -5.70 17.44
N PRO A 220 3.97 -5.09 18.47
CA PRO A 220 5.40 -4.81 18.47
C PRO A 220 6.30 -6.06 18.37
N SER A 221 5.80 -7.22 18.79
CA SER A 221 6.51 -8.51 18.72
C SER A 221 6.33 -9.26 17.40
N LEU A 222 5.65 -8.67 16.40
CA LEU A 222 5.22 -9.37 15.18
C LEU A 222 6.34 -10.17 14.51
N GLU A 223 7.52 -9.58 14.31
CA GLU A 223 8.65 -10.27 13.67
C GLU A 223 9.14 -11.47 14.49
N GLN A 224 9.18 -11.34 15.83
CA GLN A 224 9.61 -12.42 16.72
C GLN A 224 8.57 -13.55 16.80
N ASP A 225 7.29 -13.19 16.77
CA ASP A 225 6.20 -14.17 16.79
C ASP A 225 6.15 -14.94 15.47
N LEU A 226 6.33 -14.27 14.32
CA LEU A 226 6.42 -14.91 13.00
C LEU A 226 7.63 -15.84 12.89
N GLU A 227 8.81 -15.40 13.34
CA GLU A 227 10.02 -16.24 13.35
C GLU A 227 9.82 -17.49 14.23
N ARG A 228 9.23 -17.33 15.43
CA ARG A 228 8.95 -18.46 16.32
C ARG A 228 8.02 -19.48 15.67
N LEU A 229 6.91 -19.02 15.07
CA LEU A 229 5.96 -19.87 14.37
C LEU A 229 6.61 -20.60 13.18
N PHE A 230 7.48 -19.91 12.43
CA PHE A 230 8.25 -20.51 11.34
C PHE A 230 9.16 -21.65 11.84
N GLN A 231 9.89 -21.44 12.94
CA GLN A 231 10.75 -22.45 13.54
C GLN A 231 9.97 -23.65 14.08
N GLU A 232 8.79 -23.42 14.69
CA GLU A 232 7.90 -24.49 15.15
C GLU A 232 7.38 -25.37 13.99
N LEU A 233 7.16 -24.79 12.81
CA LEU A 233 6.76 -25.52 11.60
C LEU A 233 7.92 -26.22 10.89
N GLN A 234 9.16 -25.83 11.18
CA GLN A 234 10.35 -26.31 10.47
C GLN A 234 10.49 -27.84 10.49
N PRO A 235 10.31 -28.57 11.62
CA PRO A 235 10.41 -30.02 11.62
C PRO A 235 9.41 -30.69 10.67
N LEU A 236 8.17 -30.19 10.63
CA LEU A 236 7.14 -30.71 9.72
C LEU A 236 7.49 -30.40 8.26
N TYR A 237 7.87 -29.15 7.98
CA TYR A 237 8.23 -28.71 6.64
C TYR A 237 9.45 -29.46 6.09
N LEU A 238 10.50 -29.66 6.89
CA LEU A 238 11.71 -30.37 6.45
C LEU A 238 11.44 -31.85 6.15
N ASN A 239 10.59 -32.51 6.94
CA ASN A 239 10.17 -33.88 6.66
C ASN A 239 9.34 -33.96 5.37
N LEU A 240 8.38 -33.05 5.18
CA LEU A 240 7.59 -32.95 3.95
C LEU A 240 8.49 -32.68 2.74
N HIS A 241 9.39 -31.70 2.83
CA HIS A 241 10.36 -31.34 1.80
C HIS A 241 11.24 -32.54 1.42
N ALA A 242 11.81 -33.26 2.40
CA ALA A 242 12.65 -34.43 2.14
C ALA A 242 11.88 -35.57 1.47
N TYR A 243 10.64 -35.84 1.92
CA TYR A 243 9.76 -36.85 1.33
C TYR A 243 9.41 -36.51 -0.12
N VAL A 244 8.98 -35.27 -0.38
CA VAL A 244 8.65 -34.80 -1.72
C VAL A 244 9.88 -34.82 -2.63
N ARG A 245 11.05 -34.36 -2.15
CA ARG A 245 12.32 -34.40 -2.90
C ARG A 245 12.67 -35.82 -3.34
N ARG A 246 12.47 -36.83 -2.49
CA ARG A 246 12.67 -38.25 -2.86
C ARG A 246 11.68 -38.71 -3.95
N ALA A 247 10.42 -38.31 -3.86
CA ALA A 247 9.42 -38.63 -4.88
C ALA A 247 9.73 -37.97 -6.23
N LEU A 248 10.18 -36.72 -6.21
CA LEU A 248 10.64 -35.99 -7.41
C LEU A 248 11.87 -36.64 -8.02
N HIS A 249 12.86 -37.03 -7.20
CA HIS A 249 14.02 -37.79 -7.68
C HIS A 249 13.63 -39.09 -8.38
N ARG A 250 12.61 -39.80 -7.87
CA ARG A 250 12.10 -41.02 -8.50
C ARG A 250 11.44 -40.75 -9.86
N HIS A 251 10.72 -39.64 -9.99
CA HIS A 251 9.96 -39.30 -11.21
C HIS A 251 10.83 -38.62 -12.28
N TYR A 252 11.56 -37.57 -11.90
CA TYR A 252 12.38 -36.76 -12.81
C TYR A 252 13.81 -37.29 -12.97
N GLY A 253 14.28 -38.14 -12.06
CA GLY A 253 15.58 -38.79 -12.15
C GLY A 253 16.71 -38.06 -11.41
N ALA A 254 17.79 -38.81 -11.15
CA ALA A 254 18.93 -38.37 -10.34
C ALA A 254 19.74 -37.22 -10.98
N GLN A 255 19.65 -37.04 -12.30
CA GLN A 255 20.36 -35.97 -13.00
C GLN A 255 19.76 -34.58 -12.73
N HIS A 256 18.47 -34.52 -12.36
CA HIS A 256 17.75 -33.26 -12.13
C HIS A 256 17.54 -32.93 -10.65
N ILE A 257 17.59 -33.93 -9.76
CA ILE A 257 17.28 -33.75 -8.34
C ILE A 257 18.44 -34.25 -7.48
N ASN A 258 19.07 -33.33 -6.75
CA ASN A 258 20.01 -33.68 -5.68
C ASN A 258 19.24 -34.04 -4.40
N LEU A 259 19.47 -35.22 -3.84
CA LEU A 259 18.81 -35.71 -2.61
C LEU A 259 19.18 -34.94 -1.34
N GLU A 260 20.22 -34.11 -1.40
CA GLU A 260 20.70 -33.27 -0.30
C GLU A 260 20.58 -31.77 -0.60
N GLY A 261 20.28 -31.39 -1.85
CA GLY A 261 20.14 -30.01 -2.30
C GLY A 261 18.71 -29.46 -2.24
N PRO A 262 18.51 -28.18 -2.59
CA PRO A 262 17.17 -27.62 -2.75
C PRO A 262 16.42 -28.30 -3.92
N ILE A 263 15.09 -28.25 -3.87
CA ILE A 263 14.23 -28.68 -4.98
C ILE A 263 14.26 -27.59 -6.06
N PRO A 264 14.40 -27.91 -7.36
CA PRO A 264 14.19 -26.95 -8.44
C PRO A 264 12.82 -26.26 -8.32
N ALA A 265 12.83 -24.94 -8.37
CA ALA A 265 11.66 -24.08 -8.12
C ALA A 265 10.60 -24.12 -9.22
#